data_AF-A0A6L2PRI5-F1
#
_entry.id   AF-A0A6L2PRI5-F1
#
_cell.length_a   1.000
_cell.length_b   1.000
_cell.length_c   1.000
_cell.angle_alpha   90.00
_cell.angle_beta   90.00
_cell.angle_gamma   90.00
#
_symmetry.space_group_name_H-M   'P 1'
#
loop_
_entity.id
_entity.type
_entity.pdbx_description
1 polymer ?
#
loop_
_entity_poly.entity_id
_entity_poly.type
_entity_poly.pdbx_seq_one_letter_code
_entity_poly.pdbx_strand_id
1 'polypeptide(L)'
;MKEGVIPSENFTRLQAQFGDECLSQPRVFSWPKSFREGRDPVEKEPHAQRPRTSVNPDNVLKTGALIRANRRITILELSQELGISAGSVEEILYDFVVTRLLTTEHSVRRLVAVTQLLNNKRGAKFLDSVVTCDETWVHYFTPESKEQYYSTLLNEKVKPAIRSKRRKRQDSVCFLLDNGRSHTAALTMATLRKLKRDVLPHPA
;
A
#
# COMPACT_ATOMS: atom_id res chain seq x y z
N MET A 1 37.84 -3.74 -18.35
CA MET A 1 39.25 -4.07 -18.64
C MET A 1 39.35 -5.39 -19.41
N LYS A 2 38.97 -5.43 -20.68
CA LYS A 2 39.15 -6.62 -21.56
C LYS A 2 40.28 -6.44 -22.59
N GLU A 3 40.96 -5.29 -22.56
CA GLU A 3 42.02 -4.90 -23.51
C GLU A 3 43.40 -5.55 -23.22
N GLY A 4 43.51 -6.42 -22.21
CA GLY A 4 44.78 -7.11 -21.88
C GLY A 4 45.87 -6.22 -21.25
N VAL A 5 45.55 -4.97 -20.90
CA VAL A 5 46.48 -4.00 -20.30
C VAL A 5 46.76 -4.33 -18.83
N ILE A 6 48.02 -4.20 -18.41
CA ILE A 6 48.46 -4.44 -17.02
C ILE A 6 47.78 -3.48 -16.02
N PRO A 7 47.44 -3.93 -14.79
CA PRO A 7 46.64 -3.14 -13.84
C PRO A 7 47.28 -1.81 -13.42
N SER A 8 48.61 -1.74 -13.38
CA SER A 8 49.36 -0.52 -13.09
C SER A 8 49.13 0.57 -14.14
N GLU A 9 49.17 0.21 -15.42
CA GLU A 9 48.92 1.11 -16.54
C GLU A 9 47.47 1.62 -16.53
N ASN A 10 46.51 0.75 -16.22
CA ASN A 10 45.12 1.17 -16.05
C ASN A 10 44.96 2.15 -14.87
N PHE A 11 45.67 1.93 -13.77
CA PHE A 11 45.64 2.85 -12.63
C PHE A 11 46.24 4.21 -13.01
N THR A 12 47.37 4.26 -13.72
CA THR A 12 47.96 5.51 -14.20
C THR A 12 47.00 6.28 -15.11
N ARG A 13 46.30 5.59 -16.02
CA ARG A 13 45.30 6.21 -16.91
C ARG A 13 44.09 6.75 -16.14
N LEU A 14 43.57 5.97 -15.18
CA LEU A 14 42.47 6.40 -14.34
C LEU A 14 42.87 7.59 -13.46
N GLN A 15 44.08 7.59 -12.91
CA GLN A 15 44.59 8.68 -12.09
C GLN A 15 44.84 9.95 -12.92
N ALA A 16 45.33 9.83 -14.15
CA ALA A 16 45.47 10.96 -15.06
C ALA A 16 44.12 11.59 -15.46
N GLN A 17 43.06 10.77 -15.57
CA GLN A 17 41.73 11.22 -15.97
C GLN A 17 40.89 11.77 -14.80
N PHE A 18 40.99 11.16 -13.62
CA PHE A 18 40.10 11.42 -12.48
C PHE A 18 40.80 12.05 -11.27
N GLY A 19 42.14 12.19 -11.28
CA GLY A 19 42.91 12.86 -10.23
C GLY A 19 42.58 12.32 -8.84
N ASP A 20 42.18 13.22 -7.95
CA ASP A 20 41.86 12.93 -6.54
C ASP A 20 40.56 12.12 -6.36
N GLU A 21 39.69 12.08 -7.37
CA GLU A 21 38.47 11.27 -7.37
C GLU A 21 38.71 9.84 -7.90
N CYS A 22 39.97 9.51 -8.24
CA CYS A 22 40.32 8.19 -8.74
C CYS A 22 40.14 7.10 -7.66
N LEU A 23 39.70 5.92 -8.10
CA LEU A 23 39.63 4.73 -7.24
C LEU A 23 41.02 4.38 -6.71
N SER A 24 41.11 3.96 -5.45
CA SER A 24 42.37 3.54 -4.85
C SER A 24 43.04 2.40 -5.62
N GLN A 25 44.37 2.40 -5.65
CA GLN A 25 45.18 1.38 -6.33
C GLN A 25 44.74 -0.07 -6.02
N PRO A 26 44.46 -0.46 -4.75
CA PRO A 26 43.98 -1.81 -4.45
C PRO A 26 42.64 -2.15 -5.10
N ARG A 27 41.72 -1.18 -5.21
CA ARG A 27 40.42 -1.41 -5.87
C ARG A 27 40.61 -1.61 -7.37
N VAL A 28 41.39 -0.76 -8.03
CA VAL A 28 41.68 -0.89 -9.46
C VAL A 28 42.36 -2.23 -9.77
N PHE A 29 43.25 -2.70 -8.91
CA PHE A 29 43.97 -3.97 -9.08
C PHE A 29 43.11 -5.20 -8.78
N SER A 30 42.03 -5.08 -8.01
CA SER A 30 41.11 -6.20 -7.73
C SER A 30 40.20 -6.55 -8.92
N TRP A 31 39.82 -5.55 -9.73
CA TRP A 31 38.91 -5.73 -10.87
C TRP A 31 39.41 -6.68 -11.96
N PRO A 32 40.69 -6.66 -12.40
CA PRO A 32 41.24 -7.63 -13.35
C PRO A 32 41.02 -9.09 -12.92
N LYS A 33 41.11 -9.39 -11.62
CA LYS A 33 40.85 -10.72 -11.09
C LYS A 33 39.36 -11.06 -11.19
N SER A 34 38.49 -10.15 -10.75
CA SER A 34 37.02 -10.33 -10.83
C SER A 34 36.53 -10.53 -12.27
N PHE A 35 37.08 -9.81 -13.25
CA PHE A 35 36.74 -9.98 -14.66
C PHE A 35 37.22 -11.32 -15.23
N ARG A 36 38.40 -11.82 -14.79
CA ARG A 36 38.88 -13.16 -15.18
C ARG A 36 38.04 -14.28 -14.59
N GLU A 37 37.49 -14.05 -13.39
CA GLU A 37 36.57 -14.95 -12.69
C GLU A 37 35.12 -14.85 -13.22
N GLY A 38 34.88 -14.07 -14.28
CA GLY A 38 33.58 -14.03 -14.97
C GLY A 38 32.57 -13.04 -14.37
N ARG A 39 32.97 -12.16 -13.44
CA ARG A 39 32.12 -11.07 -12.95
C ARG A 39 32.10 -9.92 -13.96
N ASP A 40 31.06 -9.87 -14.78
CA ASP A 40 30.78 -8.77 -15.72
C ASP A 40 29.98 -7.58 -15.13
N PRO A 41 29.07 -7.73 -14.14
CA PRO A 41 28.31 -6.60 -13.58
C PRO A 41 29.19 -5.63 -12.77
N VAL A 42 29.00 -4.33 -13.02
CA VAL A 42 29.70 -3.23 -12.31
C VAL A 42 28.99 -2.88 -11.00
N GLU A 43 27.76 -3.34 -10.83
CA GLU A 43 26.95 -3.14 -9.64
C GLU A 43 27.59 -3.78 -8.40
N LYS A 44 27.25 -3.23 -7.23
CA LYS A 44 27.58 -3.85 -5.95
C LYS A 44 26.86 -5.19 -5.86
N GLU A 45 27.62 -6.24 -5.54
CA GLU A 45 27.02 -7.53 -5.22
C GLU A 45 26.12 -7.40 -3.98
N PRO A 46 25.12 -8.27 -3.83
CA PRO A 46 24.36 -8.35 -2.60
C PRO A 46 25.32 -8.53 -1.43
N HIS A 47 25.42 -7.51 -0.57
CA HIS A 47 26.19 -7.64 0.65
C HIS A 47 25.34 -8.43 1.64
N ALA A 48 25.96 -9.35 2.38
CA ALA A 48 25.32 -9.96 3.54
C ALA A 48 24.97 -8.84 4.53
N GLN A 49 23.72 -8.39 4.50
CA GLN A 49 23.23 -7.45 5.50
C GLN A 49 23.24 -8.15 6.86
N ARG A 50 23.48 -7.38 7.93
CA ARG A 50 23.36 -7.91 9.29
C ARG A 50 21.99 -8.59 9.42
N PRO A 51 21.93 -9.86 9.89
CA PRO A 51 20.66 -10.54 10.05
C PRO A 51 19.72 -9.66 10.89
N ARG A 52 18.52 -9.38 10.38
CA ARG A 52 17.45 -8.74 11.14
C ARG A 52 16.99 -9.75 12.20
N THR A 53 17.61 -9.74 13.37
CA THR A 53 17.36 -10.75 14.40
C THR A 53 16.02 -10.57 15.11
N SER A 54 15.52 -9.33 15.17
CA SER A 54 14.28 -8.98 15.88
C SER A 54 13.03 -9.02 15.00
N VAL A 55 13.14 -8.77 13.70
CA VAL A 55 12.03 -8.88 12.73
C VAL A 55 12.00 -10.30 12.16
N ASN A 56 11.59 -11.26 12.99
CA ASN A 56 11.39 -12.65 12.59
C ASN A 56 9.89 -13.01 12.58
N PRO A 57 9.48 -14.08 11.86
CA PRO A 57 8.07 -14.45 11.74
C PRO A 57 7.36 -14.66 13.08
N ASP A 58 8.05 -15.18 14.10
CA ASP A 58 7.47 -15.44 15.42
C ASP A 58 7.12 -14.14 16.15
N ASN A 59 8.04 -13.18 16.16
CA ASN A 59 7.81 -11.86 16.75
C ASN A 59 6.69 -11.12 16.03
N VAL A 60 6.60 -11.26 14.70
CA VAL A 60 5.49 -10.70 13.90
C VAL A 60 4.15 -11.32 14.30
N LEU A 61 4.08 -12.65 14.39
CA LEU A 61 2.85 -13.35 14.78
C LEU A 61 2.40 -12.98 16.20
N LYS A 62 3.33 -12.96 17.15
CA LYS A 62 3.06 -12.57 18.55
C LYS A 62 2.62 -11.11 18.65
N THR A 63 3.31 -10.20 17.98
CA THR A 63 2.91 -8.77 17.91
C THR A 63 1.47 -8.65 17.42
N GLY A 64 1.14 -9.33 16.32
CA GLY A 64 -0.22 -9.35 15.80
C GLY A 64 -1.25 -9.92 16.77
N ALA A 65 -0.91 -10.95 17.55
CA ALA A 65 -1.81 -11.53 18.54
C ALA A 65 -2.08 -10.56 19.70
N LEU A 66 -1.04 -9.89 20.21
CA LEU A 66 -1.13 -8.91 21.29
C LEU A 66 -1.98 -7.70 20.90
N ILE A 67 -1.79 -7.17 19.69
CA ILE A 67 -2.61 -6.06 19.16
C ILE A 67 -4.08 -6.47 18.99
N ARG A 68 -4.33 -7.72 18.56
CA ARG A 68 -5.71 -8.23 18.43
C ARG A 68 -6.39 -8.39 19.79
N ALA A 69 -5.66 -8.83 20.81
CA ALA A 69 -6.16 -8.97 22.17
C ALA A 69 -6.41 -7.60 22.82
N ASN A 70 -5.50 -6.65 22.63
CA ASN A 70 -5.62 -5.28 23.13
C ASN A 70 -5.20 -4.27 22.06
N ARG A 71 -6.17 -3.65 21.38
CA ARG A 71 -5.91 -2.64 20.35
C ARG A 71 -5.31 -1.34 20.87
N ARG A 72 -5.23 -1.15 22.20
CA ARG A 72 -4.62 0.02 22.84
C ARG A 72 -3.22 -0.27 23.42
N ILE A 73 -2.67 -1.46 23.18
CA ILE A 73 -1.32 -1.81 23.65
C ILE A 73 -0.30 -0.85 23.04
N THR A 74 0.61 -0.35 23.88
CA THR A 74 1.66 0.59 23.49
C THR A 74 2.88 -0.13 22.93
N ILE A 75 3.71 0.58 22.18
CA ILE A 75 5.01 0.07 21.69
C ILE A 75 5.89 -0.40 22.85
N LEU A 76 5.84 0.31 23.99
CA LEU A 76 6.63 -0.03 25.17
C LEU A 76 6.14 -1.36 25.80
N GLU A 77 4.83 -1.53 25.95
CA GLU A 77 4.26 -2.79 26.45
C GLU A 77 4.52 -3.95 25.50
N LEU A 78 4.42 -3.74 24.19
CA LEU A 78 4.79 -4.74 23.18
C LEU A 78 6.27 -5.11 23.28
N SER A 79 7.15 -4.13 23.47
CA SER A 79 8.59 -4.34 23.61
C SER A 79 8.91 -5.20 24.84
N GLN A 80 8.24 -4.94 25.96
CA GLN A 80 8.37 -5.73 27.19
C GLN A 80 7.88 -7.16 27.01
N GLU A 81 6.70 -7.34 26.40
CA GLU A 81 6.07 -8.64 26.20
C GLU A 81 6.86 -9.53 25.21
N LEU A 82 7.45 -8.92 24.18
CA LEU A 82 8.20 -9.62 23.13
C LEU A 82 9.69 -9.76 23.45
N GLY A 83 10.20 -9.04 24.45
CA GLY A 83 11.64 -9.03 24.79
C GLY A 83 12.53 -8.45 23.69
N ILE A 84 12.00 -7.54 22.86
CA ILE A 84 12.73 -6.87 21.77
C ILE A 84 12.73 -5.35 21.97
N SER A 85 13.62 -4.63 21.30
CA SER A 85 13.67 -3.16 21.41
C SER A 85 12.41 -2.49 20.84
N ALA A 86 12.03 -1.34 21.41
CA ALA A 86 10.93 -0.52 20.89
C ALA A 86 11.08 -0.20 19.39
N GLY A 87 12.29 0.11 18.92
CA GLY A 87 12.55 0.32 17.49
C GLY A 87 12.30 -0.93 16.63
N SER A 88 12.53 -2.13 17.16
CA SER A 88 12.18 -3.37 16.46
C SER A 88 10.67 -3.59 16.40
N VAL A 89 9.95 -3.23 17.47
CA VAL A 89 8.48 -3.24 17.48
C VAL A 89 7.94 -2.24 16.47
N GLU A 90 8.51 -1.02 16.40
CA GLU A 90 8.14 -0.01 15.40
C GLU A 90 8.36 -0.50 13.97
N GLU A 91 9.50 -1.16 13.70
CA GLU A 91 9.78 -1.75 12.39
C GLU A 91 8.79 -2.89 12.05
N ILE A 92 8.50 -3.78 13.01
CA ILE A 92 7.48 -4.82 12.85
C ILE A 92 6.10 -4.20 12.60
N LEU A 93 5.72 -3.16 13.36
CA LEU A 93 4.46 -2.46 13.20
C LEU A 93 4.38 -1.75 11.85
N TYR A 94 5.46 -1.14 11.37
CA TYR A 94 5.49 -0.51 10.06
C TYR A 94 5.20 -1.55 8.97
N ASP A 95 5.89 -2.69 8.98
CA ASP A 95 5.67 -3.75 8.01
C ASP A 95 4.26 -4.35 8.15
N PHE A 96 3.76 -4.54 9.39
CA PHE A 96 2.45 -5.16 9.68
C PHE A 96 1.23 -4.24 9.46
N VAL A 97 1.37 -2.94 9.69
CA VAL A 97 0.27 -1.95 9.58
C VAL A 97 0.19 -1.43 8.13
N VAL A 98 1.33 -1.25 7.46
CA VAL A 98 1.37 -0.86 6.04
C VAL A 98 0.99 -2.04 5.15
N THR A 99 1.45 -3.26 5.47
CA THR A 99 0.95 -4.49 4.84
C THR A 99 -0.10 -5.12 5.75
N ARG A 100 -1.35 -4.61 5.69
CA ARG A 100 -2.49 -5.17 6.43
C ARG A 100 -2.49 -6.70 6.30
N LEU A 101 -2.00 -7.41 7.32
CA LEU A 101 -2.06 -8.86 7.36
C LEU A 101 -3.52 -9.26 7.45
N LEU A 102 -4.11 -9.57 6.28
CA LEU A 102 -5.45 -10.09 6.17
C LEU A 102 -5.46 -11.40 6.96
N THR A 103 -6.38 -11.51 7.92
CA THR A 103 -6.66 -12.80 8.53
C THR A 103 -7.13 -13.76 7.44
N THR A 104 -7.00 -15.07 7.64
CA THR A 104 -7.56 -16.08 6.73
C THR A 104 -9.03 -15.80 6.43
N GLU A 105 -9.78 -15.36 7.44
CA GLU A 105 -11.17 -14.95 7.29
C GLU A 105 -11.35 -13.72 6.38
N HIS A 106 -10.55 -12.67 6.54
CA HIS A 106 -10.60 -11.51 5.64
C HIS A 106 -10.23 -11.90 4.21
N SER A 107 -9.23 -12.75 4.02
CA SER A 107 -8.83 -13.27 2.71
C SER A 107 -9.97 -14.04 2.04
N VAL A 108 -10.65 -14.92 2.78
CA VAL A 108 -11.82 -15.66 2.28
C VAL A 108 -12.97 -14.71 1.93
N ARG A 109 -13.30 -13.75 2.79
CA ARG A 109 -14.37 -12.77 2.52
C ARG A 109 -14.09 -11.95 1.27
N ARG A 110 -12.83 -11.53 1.06
CA ARG A 110 -12.40 -10.82 -0.15
C ARG A 110 -12.50 -11.69 -1.39
N LEU A 111 -12.05 -12.94 -1.31
CA LEU A 111 -12.15 -13.89 -2.42
C LEU A 111 -13.60 -14.14 -2.84
N VAL A 112 -14.50 -14.33 -1.86
CA VAL A 112 -15.94 -14.51 -2.11
C VAL A 112 -16.53 -13.27 -2.80
N ALA A 113 -16.27 -12.07 -2.28
CA ALA A 113 -16.77 -10.83 -2.86
C ALA A 113 -16.28 -10.63 -4.31
N VAL A 114 -14.98 -10.85 -4.56
CA VAL A 114 -14.40 -10.74 -5.91
C VAL A 114 -15.00 -11.79 -6.86
N THR A 115 -15.16 -13.03 -6.39
CA THR A 115 -15.75 -14.11 -7.20
C THR A 115 -17.19 -13.80 -7.58
N GLN A 116 -17.98 -13.24 -6.66
CA GLN A 116 -19.35 -12.80 -6.93
C GLN A 116 -19.40 -11.66 -7.96
N LEU A 117 -18.49 -10.68 -7.84
CA LEU A 117 -18.42 -9.55 -8.78
C LEU A 117 -17.93 -9.97 -10.17
N LEU A 118 -16.96 -10.88 -10.26
CA LEU A 118 -16.44 -11.41 -11.53
C LEU A 118 -17.49 -12.27 -12.27
N ASN A 119 -18.27 -13.07 -11.54
CA ASN A 119 -19.32 -13.91 -12.12
C ASN A 119 -20.64 -13.14 -12.35
N ASN A 120 -20.61 -11.81 -12.34
CA ASN A 120 -21.82 -11.02 -12.54
C ASN A 120 -22.38 -11.24 -13.96
N LYS A 121 -23.64 -11.68 -14.03
CA LYS A 121 -24.36 -11.99 -15.28
C LYS A 121 -24.51 -10.82 -16.24
N ARG A 122 -24.24 -9.59 -15.79
CA ARG A 122 -24.31 -8.36 -16.61
C ARG A 122 -23.07 -8.13 -17.48
N GLY A 123 -22.00 -8.93 -17.31
CA GLY A 123 -20.79 -8.88 -18.12
C GLY A 123 -20.10 -7.51 -18.11
N ALA A 124 -19.38 -7.17 -19.19
CA ALA A 124 -18.59 -5.93 -19.27
C ALA A 124 -19.41 -4.64 -19.06
N LYS A 125 -20.70 -4.64 -19.42
CA LYS A 125 -21.61 -3.48 -19.25
C LYS A 125 -22.06 -3.27 -17.80
N PHE A 126 -21.65 -4.14 -16.88
CA PHE A 126 -21.89 -3.97 -15.45
C PHE A 126 -21.21 -2.70 -14.92
N LEU A 127 -19.97 -2.44 -15.31
CA LEU A 127 -19.17 -1.32 -14.80
C LEU A 127 -19.79 0.03 -15.12
N ASP A 128 -20.45 0.18 -16.28
CA ASP A 128 -21.18 1.39 -16.68
C ASP A 128 -22.26 1.83 -15.68
N SER A 129 -22.70 0.90 -14.84
CA SER A 129 -23.78 1.11 -13.88
C SER A 129 -23.30 1.35 -12.45
N VAL A 130 -22.00 1.18 -12.19
CA VAL A 130 -21.43 1.35 -10.86
C VAL A 130 -21.27 2.84 -10.57
N VAL A 131 -21.63 3.23 -9.34
CA VAL A 131 -21.31 4.53 -8.74
C VAL A 131 -20.50 4.23 -7.49
N THR A 132 -19.30 4.79 -7.43
CA THR A 132 -18.44 4.70 -6.25
C THR A 132 -18.29 6.07 -5.62
N CYS A 133 -18.16 6.13 -4.31
CA CYS A 133 -17.85 7.33 -3.56
C CYS A 133 -16.97 6.94 -2.38
N ASP A 134 -15.92 7.71 -2.14
CA ASP A 134 -15.05 7.54 -0.98
C ASP A 134 -14.70 8.92 -0.41
N GLU A 135 -14.46 8.97 0.89
CA GLU A 135 -14.23 10.20 1.64
C GLU A 135 -12.72 10.34 1.87
N THR A 136 -12.11 11.34 1.23
CA THR A 136 -10.70 11.67 1.46
C THR A 136 -10.60 12.95 2.29
N TRP A 137 -9.80 12.92 3.35
CA TRP A 137 -9.51 14.12 4.13
C TRP A 137 -8.66 15.08 3.31
N VAL A 138 -9.25 16.23 2.97
CA VAL A 138 -8.52 17.38 2.45
C VAL A 138 -8.43 18.39 3.58
N HIS A 139 -7.23 18.72 4.03
CA HIS A 139 -7.04 19.79 5.00
C HIS A 139 -7.26 21.14 4.32
N TYR A 140 -8.37 21.79 4.64
CA TYR A 140 -8.60 23.20 4.33
C TYR A 140 -9.38 23.83 5.49
N PHE A 141 -9.01 25.05 5.87
CA PHE A 141 -9.72 25.81 6.90
C PHE A 141 -11.05 26.29 6.32
N THR A 142 -12.18 25.88 6.93
CA THR A 142 -13.53 26.35 6.56
C THR A 142 -14.18 27.10 7.69
N PRO A 143 -14.64 28.34 7.47
CA PRO A 143 -15.42 29.12 8.44
C PRO A 143 -16.90 28.71 8.55
N GLU A 144 -17.35 27.70 7.80
CA GLU A 144 -18.74 27.24 7.76
C GLU A 144 -18.94 25.89 8.48
N SER A 145 -20.16 25.66 9.00
CA SER A 145 -20.50 24.38 9.64
C SER A 145 -20.47 23.24 8.62
N LYS A 146 -19.89 22.10 9.00
CA LYS A 146 -19.75 20.91 8.13
C LYS A 146 -21.08 20.45 7.51
N GLU A 147 -22.18 20.61 8.26
CA GLU A 147 -23.52 20.20 7.83
C GLU A 147 -24.04 21.02 6.65
N GLN A 148 -23.85 22.34 6.66
CA GLN A 148 -24.25 23.22 5.56
C GLN A 148 -23.45 22.93 4.29
N TYR A 149 -22.12 22.74 4.41
CA TYR A 149 -21.27 22.40 3.27
C TYR A 149 -21.74 21.10 2.57
N TYR A 150 -21.97 20.03 3.34
CA TYR A 150 -22.42 18.75 2.77
C TYR A 150 -23.81 18.87 2.14
N SER A 151 -24.74 19.59 2.77
CA SER A 151 -26.08 19.83 2.21
C SER A 151 -26.01 20.56 0.87
N THR A 152 -25.17 21.59 0.77
CA THR A 152 -24.96 22.38 -0.44
C THR A 152 -24.30 21.55 -1.55
N LEU A 153 -23.23 20.80 -1.25
CA LEU A 153 -22.54 19.94 -2.21
C LEU A 153 -23.49 18.90 -2.84
N LEU A 154 -24.29 18.23 -2.00
CA LEU A 154 -25.24 17.21 -2.44
C LEU A 154 -26.34 17.80 -3.34
N ASN A 155 -26.88 18.96 -2.98
CA ASN A 155 -27.97 19.60 -3.72
C ASN A 155 -27.51 20.29 -5.00
N GLU A 156 -26.36 20.94 -5.00
CA GLU A 156 -25.92 21.81 -6.10
C GLU A 156 -25.01 21.12 -7.10
N LYS A 157 -24.21 20.13 -6.67
CA LYS A 157 -23.22 19.47 -7.54
C LYS A 157 -23.62 18.05 -7.89
N VAL A 158 -23.90 17.23 -6.87
CA VAL A 158 -24.13 15.79 -7.06
C VAL A 158 -25.48 15.52 -7.73
N LYS A 159 -26.56 16.10 -7.21
CA LYS A 159 -27.92 15.86 -7.73
C LYS A 159 -28.11 16.32 -9.18
N PRO A 160 -27.60 17.49 -9.62
CA PRO A 160 -27.67 17.90 -11.02
C PRO A 160 -26.78 17.06 -11.93
N ALA A 161 -25.57 16.67 -11.47
CA ALA A 161 -24.67 15.83 -12.26
C ALA A 161 -25.25 14.44 -12.55
N ILE A 162 -25.93 13.83 -11.58
CA ILE A 162 -26.64 12.56 -11.78
C ILE A 162 -27.77 12.72 -12.80
N ARG A 163 -28.54 13.81 -12.72
CA ARG A 163 -29.66 14.09 -13.65
C ARG A 163 -29.19 14.37 -15.07
N SER A 164 -28.11 15.14 -15.25
CA SER A 164 -27.63 15.55 -16.57
C SER A 164 -26.81 14.46 -17.28
N LYS A 165 -25.96 13.72 -16.55
CA LYS A 165 -25.01 12.78 -17.16
C LYS A 165 -25.57 11.36 -17.35
N ARG A 166 -26.75 11.02 -16.82
CA ARG A 166 -27.32 9.66 -16.89
C ARG A 166 -28.80 9.63 -17.30
N ARG A 167 -29.11 10.16 -18.49
CA ARG A 167 -30.48 10.30 -19.03
C ARG A 167 -31.13 8.99 -19.52
N LYS A 168 -30.35 7.91 -19.72
CA LYS A 168 -30.83 6.54 -20.00
C LYS A 168 -30.11 5.61 -19.03
N ARG A 169 -30.84 4.71 -18.36
CA ARG A 169 -30.36 3.77 -17.30
C ARG A 169 -30.37 4.29 -15.86
N GLN A 170 -31.44 4.94 -15.44
CA GLN A 170 -31.64 5.17 -14.01
C GLN A 170 -31.76 3.83 -13.28
N ASP A 171 -32.65 2.92 -13.68
CA ASP A 171 -32.98 1.68 -12.96
C ASP A 171 -31.85 0.64 -12.78
N SER A 172 -30.75 0.74 -13.51
CA SER A 172 -29.66 -0.25 -13.43
C SER A 172 -28.49 0.13 -12.51
N VAL A 173 -28.55 1.28 -11.84
CA VAL A 173 -27.45 1.83 -11.02
C VAL A 173 -27.23 1.01 -9.74
N CYS A 174 -25.98 0.68 -9.47
CA CYS A 174 -25.52 0.02 -8.24
C CYS A 174 -24.47 0.90 -7.55
N PHE A 175 -24.46 0.90 -6.22
CA PHE A 175 -23.49 1.64 -5.42
C PHE A 175 -22.37 0.73 -4.91
N LEU A 176 -21.13 1.15 -5.05
CA LEU A 176 -19.97 0.58 -4.38
C LEU A 176 -19.53 1.56 -3.29
N LEU A 177 -19.82 1.23 -2.04
CA LEU A 177 -19.47 2.03 -0.87
C LEU A 177 -18.64 1.17 0.07
N ASP A 178 -17.75 1.79 0.84
CA ASP A 178 -17.04 1.09 1.90
C ASP A 178 -17.97 0.79 3.10
N ASN A 179 -17.44 0.12 4.11
CA ASN A 179 -18.18 -0.19 5.35
C ASN A 179 -18.06 0.91 6.41
N GLY A 180 -17.83 2.16 5.99
CA GLY A 180 -17.81 3.32 6.88
C GLY A 180 -19.07 3.39 7.75
N ARG A 181 -18.95 3.94 8.96
CA ARG A 181 -20.08 4.03 9.92
C ARG A 181 -21.25 4.84 9.35
N SER A 182 -20.96 5.88 8.58
CA SER A 182 -21.94 6.69 7.86
C SER A 182 -22.69 5.87 6.81
N HIS A 183 -21.99 5.01 6.06
CA HIS A 183 -22.55 4.20 4.98
C HIS A 183 -23.40 3.02 5.49
N THR A 184 -23.04 2.46 6.65
CA THR A 184 -23.75 1.35 7.29
C THR A 184 -24.86 1.78 8.26
N ALA A 185 -24.98 3.07 8.55
CA ALA A 185 -26.00 3.62 9.44
C ALA A 185 -27.43 3.28 8.96
N ALA A 186 -28.34 3.07 9.91
CA ALA A 186 -29.72 2.66 9.63
C ALA A 186 -30.47 3.62 8.68
N LEU A 187 -30.27 4.92 8.86
CA LEU A 187 -30.87 5.95 8.00
C LEU A 187 -30.34 5.87 6.56
N THR A 188 -29.04 5.69 6.39
CA THR A 188 -28.38 5.54 5.09
C THR A 188 -28.88 4.28 4.39
N MET A 189 -28.91 3.14 5.09
CA MET A 189 -29.43 1.87 4.55
C MET A 189 -30.91 1.96 4.19
N ALA A 190 -31.73 2.65 4.98
CA ALA A 190 -33.15 2.89 4.66
C ALA A 190 -33.30 3.76 3.39
N THR A 191 -32.44 4.75 3.20
CA THR A 191 -32.43 5.60 2.02
C THR A 191 -32.03 4.82 0.77
N LEU A 192 -30.98 4.00 0.85
CA LEU A 192 -30.54 3.13 -0.26
C LEU A 192 -31.64 2.15 -0.69
N ARG A 193 -32.36 1.55 0.28
CA ARG A 193 -33.53 0.70 0.00
C ARG A 193 -34.65 1.47 -0.71
N LYS A 194 -34.98 2.69 -0.25
CA LYS A 194 -36.00 3.54 -0.88
C LYS A 194 -35.64 3.92 -2.32
N LEU A 195 -34.34 4.10 -2.60
CA LEU A 195 -33.85 4.38 -3.94
C LEU A 195 -33.91 3.18 -4.89
N LYS A 196 -34.26 1.97 -4.40
CA LYS A 196 -34.29 0.70 -5.14
C LYS A 196 -32.98 0.43 -5.89
N ARG A 197 -31.84 0.62 -5.21
CA ARG A 197 -30.50 0.44 -5.78
C ARG A 197 -29.76 -0.67 -5.06
N ASP A 198 -29.08 -1.50 -5.84
CA ASP A 198 -28.21 -2.54 -5.28
C ASP A 198 -26.96 -1.89 -4.69
N VAL A 199 -26.58 -2.32 -3.49
CA VAL A 199 -25.28 -2.01 -2.88
C VAL A 199 -24.38 -3.22 -3.10
N LEU A 200 -23.27 -3.00 -3.79
CA LEU A 200 -22.31 -4.04 -4.09
C LEU A 200 -21.55 -4.46 -2.83
N PRO A 201 -21.19 -5.74 -2.69
CA PRO A 201 -20.40 -6.20 -1.55
C PRO A 201 -19.03 -5.52 -1.54
N HIS A 202 -18.68 -4.91 -0.41
CA HIS A 202 -17.34 -4.36 -0.16
C HIS A 202 -16.75 -5.06 1.08
N PRO A 203 -15.74 -5.93 0.94
CA PRO A 203 -15.14 -6.63 2.06
C PRO A 203 -14.26 -5.69 2.90
N ALA A 204 -14.14 -5.96 4.21
CA ALA A 204 -13.25 -5.26 5.12
C ALA A 204 -11.76 -5.48 4.82
#